data_AF-A0A2G3PUT7-F1
#
_entry.id   AF-A0A2G3PUT7-F1
#
_cell.length_a   1.000
_cell.length_b   1.000
_cell.length_c   1.000
_cell.angle_alpha   90.00
_cell.angle_beta   90.00
_cell.angle_gamma   90.00
#
_symmetry.space_group_name_H-M   'P 1'
#
loop_
_entity.id
_entity.type
_entity.pdbx_description
1 polymer ?
#
loop_
_entity_poly.entity_id
_entity_poly.type
_entity_poly.pdbx_seq_one_letter_code
_entity_poly.pdbx_strand_id
1 'polypeptide(L)'
;MTSKTFSTGMAALSKNYTKCVFNPNDKEMAKMWYALLKHIEDEVFMKAVEKILLNEIFAPNLATISKYCSEVAAPLEADDTEGWGMVIKAINNFGYMRAEEAMSSLPYTVRQAVERVGGFMMICQCEEPDVIRGQFNKAMAAINQRERTTRREKVGLLSALALEDKRIDIPLLETQEVEYTDIDFNIGQCKLLKNLARRAKDEKECKKEQATT
;
A
#
# COMPACT_ATOMS: atom_id res chain seq x y z
N MET A 1 -10.83 -17.63 16.90
CA MET A 1 -11.17 -17.14 18.25
C MET A 1 -12.31 -17.93 18.90
N THR A 2 -12.19 -18.20 20.20
CA THR A 2 -13.27 -18.82 21.01
C THR A 2 -14.40 -17.83 21.34
N SER A 3 -15.65 -18.33 21.43
CA SER A 3 -16.81 -17.48 21.74
C SER A 3 -16.75 -16.80 23.10
N LYS A 4 -16.02 -17.39 24.06
CA LYS A 4 -15.84 -16.83 25.41
C LYS A 4 -14.96 -15.59 25.38
N THR A 5 -13.80 -15.67 24.72
CA THR A 5 -12.86 -14.56 24.57
C THR A 5 -13.50 -13.37 23.86
N PHE A 6 -14.28 -13.62 22.81
CA PHE A 6 -15.06 -12.58 22.13
C PHE A 6 -16.03 -11.85 23.08
N SER A 7 -16.84 -12.61 23.84
CA SER A 7 -17.80 -12.02 24.77
C SER A 7 -17.11 -11.19 25.86
N THR A 8 -15.96 -11.65 26.36
CA THR A 8 -15.18 -10.93 27.37
C THR A 8 -14.64 -9.62 26.83
N GLY A 9 -14.01 -9.62 25.65
CA GLY A 9 -13.47 -8.41 25.03
C GLY A 9 -14.55 -7.38 24.69
N MET A 10 -15.68 -7.84 24.13
CA MET A 10 -16.80 -6.95 23.83
C MET A 10 -17.46 -6.38 25.10
N ALA A 11 -17.55 -7.16 26.17
CA ALA A 11 -18.03 -6.68 27.46
C ALA A 11 -17.09 -5.63 28.08
N ALA A 12 -15.78 -5.78 27.92
CA ALA A 12 -14.80 -4.79 28.36
C ALA A 12 -14.98 -3.46 27.61
N LEU A 13 -15.10 -3.50 26.28
CA LEU A 13 -15.36 -2.32 25.46
C LEU A 13 -16.70 -1.65 25.86
N SER A 14 -17.78 -2.43 26.00
CA SER A 14 -19.09 -1.90 26.38
C SER A 14 -19.13 -1.22 27.75
N LYS A 15 -18.27 -1.62 28.69
CA LYS A 15 -18.20 -1.00 30.02
C LYS A 15 -17.44 0.32 30.01
N ASN A 16 -16.46 0.48 29.12
CA ASN A 16 -15.62 1.66 29.06
C ASN A 16 -16.27 2.82 28.27
N TYR A 17 -17.05 2.50 27.24
CA TYR A 17 -17.65 3.52 26.36
C TYR A 17 -19.13 3.78 26.68
N THR A 18 -19.48 5.03 27.00
CA THR A 18 -20.86 5.46 27.35
C THR A 18 -21.87 5.27 26.22
N LYS A 19 -21.43 5.36 24.96
CA LYS A 19 -22.25 5.13 23.76
C LYS A 19 -21.55 4.11 22.87
N CYS A 20 -21.77 2.83 23.16
CA CYS A 20 -21.27 1.76 22.31
C CYS A 20 -22.26 1.48 21.18
N VAL A 21 -21.76 1.38 19.94
CA VAL A 21 -22.56 0.97 18.77
C VAL A 21 -22.95 -0.50 18.89
N PHE A 22 -22.11 -1.29 19.55
CA PHE A 22 -22.38 -2.70 19.81
C PHE A 22 -23.42 -2.83 20.92
N ASN A 23 -24.55 -3.46 20.61
CA ASN A 23 -25.56 -3.83 21.60
C ASN A 23 -25.39 -5.31 21.99
N PRO A 24 -24.93 -5.62 23.22
CA PRO A 24 -24.75 -7.01 23.66
C PRO A 24 -26.05 -7.84 23.68
N ASN A 25 -27.21 -7.20 23.74
CA ASN A 25 -28.51 -7.87 23.75
C ASN A 25 -29.01 -8.22 22.33
N ASP A 26 -28.40 -7.65 21.29
CA ASP A 26 -28.69 -8.01 19.91
C ASP A 26 -27.89 -9.26 19.51
N LYS A 27 -28.56 -10.41 19.60
CA LYS A 27 -27.97 -11.72 19.29
C LYS A 27 -27.58 -11.86 17.82
N GLU A 28 -28.24 -11.15 16.89
CA GLU A 28 -27.95 -11.24 15.46
C GLU A 28 -26.70 -10.45 15.12
N MET A 29 -26.60 -9.21 15.63
CA MET A 29 -25.41 -8.38 15.49
C MET A 29 -24.17 -9.06 16.12
N ALA A 30 -24.32 -9.62 17.32
CA ALA A 30 -23.24 -10.33 18.00
C ALA A 30 -22.75 -11.57 17.22
N LYS A 31 -23.67 -12.34 16.63
CA LYS A 31 -23.32 -13.48 15.76
C LYS A 31 -22.59 -13.04 14.50
N MET A 32 -23.04 -11.97 13.85
CA MET A 32 -22.41 -11.44 12.63
C MET A 32 -20.97 -10.98 12.91
N TRP A 33 -20.78 -10.19 13.97
CA TRP A 33 -19.45 -9.69 14.33
C TRP A 33 -18.52 -10.83 14.74
N TYR A 34 -19.03 -11.81 15.50
CA TYR A 34 -18.27 -13.00 15.84
C TYR A 34 -17.87 -13.80 14.60
N ALA A 35 -18.78 -14.01 13.64
CA ALA A 35 -18.47 -14.72 12.40
C ALA A 35 -17.36 -14.02 11.61
N LEU A 36 -17.39 -12.68 11.55
CA LEU A 36 -16.39 -11.88 10.86
C LEU A 36 -15.04 -11.84 11.57
N LEU A 37 -14.97 -12.03 12.90
CA LEU A 37 -13.72 -12.00 13.68
C LEU A 37 -13.22 -13.38 14.10
N LYS A 38 -13.97 -14.45 13.82
CA LYS A 38 -13.67 -15.83 14.28
C LYS A 38 -12.31 -16.34 13.78
N HIS A 39 -11.81 -15.86 12.65
CA HIS A 39 -10.54 -16.29 12.08
C HIS A 39 -9.32 -15.76 12.88
N ILE A 40 -9.49 -14.76 13.74
CA ILE A 40 -8.41 -14.15 14.53
C ILE A 40 -8.07 -15.04 15.73
N GLU A 41 -6.81 -15.07 16.14
CA GLU A 41 -6.36 -15.75 17.35
C GLU A 41 -6.79 -15.01 18.63
N ASP A 42 -7.06 -15.75 19.71
CA ASP A 42 -7.56 -15.20 20.97
C ASP A 42 -6.62 -14.14 21.56
N GLU A 43 -5.30 -14.38 21.50
CA GLU A 43 -4.29 -13.45 22.04
C GLU A 43 -4.24 -12.13 21.26
N VAL A 44 -4.29 -12.22 19.92
CA VAL A 44 -4.26 -11.05 19.04
C VAL A 44 -5.49 -10.16 19.27
N PHE A 45 -6.66 -10.78 19.45
CA PHE A 45 -7.89 -10.05 19.71
C PHE A 45 -7.86 -9.31 21.05
N MET A 46 -7.42 -9.97 22.12
CA MET A 46 -7.36 -9.33 23.45
C MET A 46 -6.36 -8.18 23.48
N LYS A 47 -5.17 -8.35 22.89
CA LYS A 47 -4.19 -7.26 22.74
C LYS A 47 -4.73 -6.11 21.90
N ALA A 48 -5.52 -6.39 20.86
CA ALA A 48 -6.17 -5.35 20.07
C ALA A 48 -7.21 -4.58 20.90
N VAL A 49 -8.00 -5.27 21.73
CA VAL A 49 -8.95 -4.64 22.66
C VAL A 49 -8.24 -3.73 23.66
N GLU A 50 -7.15 -4.19 24.28
CA GLU A 50 -6.33 -3.36 25.17
C GLU A 50 -5.78 -2.13 24.45
N LYS A 51 -5.26 -2.30 23.23
CA LYS A 51 -4.76 -1.20 22.41
C LYS A 51 -5.86 -0.19 22.05
N ILE A 52 -7.09 -0.63 21.81
CA ILE A 52 -8.24 0.26 21.57
C ILE A 52 -8.55 1.06 22.84
N LEU A 53 -8.61 0.41 24.00
CA LEU A 53 -8.91 1.08 25.27
C LEU A 53 -7.88 2.16 25.62
N LEU A 54 -6.62 2.00 25.21
CA LEU A 54 -5.55 2.97 25.44
C LEU A 54 -5.56 4.14 24.46
N ASN A 55 -5.96 3.93 23.20
CA ASN A 55 -5.76 4.90 22.12
C ASN A 55 -7.06 5.56 21.61
N GLU A 56 -8.20 4.86 21.69
CA GLU A 56 -9.46 5.33 21.14
C GLU A 56 -10.37 5.90 22.22
N ILE A 57 -10.73 7.17 22.04
CA ILE A 57 -11.66 7.89 22.93
C ILE A 57 -13.12 7.54 22.57
N PHE A 58 -13.36 7.22 21.29
CA PHE A 58 -14.70 6.91 20.78
C PHE A 58 -14.96 5.41 20.76
N ALA A 59 -16.25 5.05 20.83
CA ALA A 59 -16.63 3.65 20.79
C ALA A 59 -16.21 3.01 19.45
N PRO A 60 -15.52 1.85 19.51
CA PRO A 60 -15.02 1.21 18.31
C PRO A 60 -16.16 0.60 17.49
N ASN A 61 -16.03 0.68 16.16
CA ASN A 61 -16.82 -0.10 15.22
C ASN A 61 -16.07 -1.40 14.86
N LEU A 62 -16.74 -2.36 14.21
CA LEU A 62 -16.13 -3.58 13.69
C LEU A 62 -14.89 -3.30 12.85
N ALA A 63 -14.94 -2.28 11.98
CA ALA A 63 -13.78 -1.87 11.16
C ALA A 63 -12.60 -1.38 12.02
N THR A 64 -12.87 -0.68 13.11
CA THR A 64 -11.85 -0.24 14.08
C THR A 64 -11.23 -1.47 14.74
N ILE A 65 -12.03 -2.41 15.24
CA ILE A 65 -11.55 -3.64 15.86
C ILE A 65 -10.67 -4.43 14.89
N SER A 66 -11.13 -4.63 13.65
CA SER A 66 -10.38 -5.32 12.60
C SER A 66 -9.05 -4.62 12.27
N LYS A 67 -9.04 -3.28 12.22
CA LYS A 67 -7.81 -2.48 12.04
C LYS A 67 -6.80 -2.78 13.15
N TYR A 68 -7.21 -2.68 14.42
CA TYR A 68 -6.32 -2.92 15.55
C TYR A 68 -5.84 -4.38 15.62
N CYS A 69 -6.70 -5.35 15.29
CA CYS A 69 -6.29 -6.74 15.20
C CYS A 69 -5.23 -6.96 14.11
N SER A 70 -5.39 -6.33 12.94
CA SER A 70 -4.42 -6.42 11.84
C SER A 70 -3.07 -5.78 12.22
N GLU A 71 -3.09 -4.68 12.97
CA GLU A 71 -1.88 -4.02 13.46
C GLU A 71 -1.14 -4.84 14.52
N VAL A 72 -1.88 -5.57 15.37
CA VAL A 72 -1.28 -6.44 16.40
C VAL A 72 -0.74 -7.73 15.79
N ALA A 73 -1.44 -8.31 14.81
CA ALA A 73 -1.03 -9.55 14.16
C ALA A 73 0.28 -9.40 13.37
N ALA A 74 0.44 -8.26 12.69
CA ALA A 74 1.63 -7.97 11.89
C ALA A 74 1.96 -6.48 11.98
N PRO A 75 2.80 -6.06 12.94
CA PRO A 75 3.29 -4.69 12.98
C PRO A 75 4.00 -4.35 11.65
N LEU A 76 3.96 -3.08 11.26
CA LEU A 76 4.74 -2.62 10.11
C LEU A 76 6.24 -2.83 10.41
N GLU A 77 6.99 -3.24 9.40
CA GLU A 77 8.44 -3.46 9.53
C GLU A 77 9.21 -2.16 9.75
N ALA A 78 8.73 -1.06 9.16
CA ALA A 78 9.29 0.27 9.35
C ALA A 78 8.20 1.34 9.18
N ASP A 79 8.21 2.34 10.06
CA ASP A 79 7.47 3.58 9.83
C ASP A 79 8.07 4.38 8.65
N ASP A 80 7.29 5.28 8.07
CA ASP A 80 7.69 6.08 6.91
C ASP A 80 9.02 6.83 7.16
N THR A 81 9.18 7.36 8.38
CA THR A 81 10.38 8.11 8.78
C THR A 81 11.54 7.22 9.20
N GLU A 82 11.26 6.11 9.87
CA GLU A 82 12.26 5.12 10.26
C GLU A 82 12.88 4.43 9.05
N GLY A 83 12.07 4.12 8.03
CA GLY A 83 12.52 3.52 6.77
C GLY A 83 13.58 4.37 6.08
N TRP A 84 13.42 5.71 6.05
CA TRP A 84 14.46 6.59 5.51
C TRP A 84 15.75 6.52 6.32
N GLY A 85 15.67 6.46 7.65
CA GLY A 85 16.83 6.27 8.51
C GLY A 85 17.58 4.97 8.22
N MET A 86 16.87 3.89 7.87
CA MET A 86 17.49 2.63 7.44
C MET A 86 18.21 2.78 6.10
N VAL A 87 17.60 3.49 5.14
CA VAL A 87 18.23 3.77 3.83
C VAL A 87 19.52 4.59 4.01
N ILE A 88 19.51 5.63 4.84
CA ILE A 88 20.72 6.42 5.12
C ILE A 88 21.81 5.57 5.77
N LYS A 89 21.47 4.69 6.71
CA LYS A 89 22.43 3.74 7.29
C LYS A 89 23.02 2.81 6.23
N ALA A 90 22.20 2.31 5.32
CA ALA A 90 22.66 1.47 4.22
C ALA A 90 23.61 2.25 3.28
N ILE A 91 23.30 3.51 2.95
CA ILE A 91 24.18 4.38 2.14
C ILE A 91 25.52 4.58 2.83
N ASN A 92 25.53 4.87 4.13
CA ASN A 92 26.77 5.06 4.90
C ASN A 92 27.62 3.79 4.97
N ASN A 93 26.99 2.61 5.06
CA ASN A 93 27.70 1.35 5.19
C ASN A 93 28.20 0.83 3.85
N PHE A 94 27.37 0.86 2.81
CA PHE A 94 27.62 0.19 1.54
C PHE A 94 28.15 1.12 0.45
N GLY A 95 27.78 2.40 0.50
CA GLY A 95 28.08 3.38 -0.54
C GLY A 95 27.40 3.05 -1.87
N TYR A 96 27.74 3.82 -2.91
CA TYR A 96 27.11 3.64 -4.23
C TYR A 96 27.54 2.35 -4.94
N MET A 97 28.77 1.89 -4.70
CA MET A 97 29.38 0.76 -5.42
C MET A 97 28.74 -0.59 -5.09
N ARG A 98 28.07 -0.71 -3.93
CA ARG A 98 27.51 -1.97 -3.41
C ARG A 98 26.00 -1.88 -3.24
N ALA A 99 25.33 -1.32 -4.25
CA ALA A 99 23.88 -1.10 -4.22
C ALA A 99 23.08 -2.40 -3.99
N GLU A 100 23.53 -3.53 -4.53
CA GLU A 100 22.82 -4.82 -4.41
C GLU A 100 22.89 -5.41 -2.99
N GLU A 101 24.06 -5.32 -2.34
CA GLU A 101 24.23 -5.68 -0.93
C GLU A 101 23.42 -4.75 -0.01
N ALA A 102 23.44 -3.45 -0.31
CA ALA A 102 22.69 -2.44 0.42
C ALA A 102 21.18 -2.71 0.36
N MET A 103 20.65 -2.97 -0.83
CA MET A 103 19.27 -3.36 -1.02
C MET A 103 18.96 -4.64 -0.25
N SER A 104 19.78 -5.68 -0.37
CA SER A 104 19.57 -6.95 0.35
C SER A 104 19.56 -6.82 1.87
N SER A 105 20.24 -5.81 2.43
CA SER A 105 20.25 -5.53 3.88
C SER A 105 18.96 -4.88 4.41
N LEU A 106 18.13 -4.30 3.52
CA LEU A 106 16.94 -3.55 3.90
C LEU A 106 15.69 -4.46 4.02
N PRO A 107 14.72 -4.12 4.90
CA PRO A 107 13.43 -4.78 4.95
C PRO A 107 12.70 -4.72 3.60
N TYR A 108 11.85 -5.71 3.32
CA TYR A 108 11.19 -5.83 2.02
C TYR A 108 10.36 -4.58 1.66
N THR A 109 9.63 -4.03 2.62
CA THR A 109 8.83 -2.82 2.46
C THR A 109 9.68 -1.60 2.09
N VAL A 110 10.84 -1.44 2.73
CA VAL A 110 11.79 -0.35 2.48
C VAL A 110 12.46 -0.50 1.11
N ARG A 111 12.81 -1.73 0.70
CA ARG A 111 13.35 -2.01 -0.65
C ARG A 111 12.38 -1.58 -1.74
N GLN A 112 11.12 -1.96 -1.62
CA GLN A 112 10.09 -1.54 -2.57
C GLN A 112 9.94 -0.01 -2.65
N ALA A 113 10.05 0.69 -1.52
CA ALA A 113 10.00 2.15 -1.50
C ALA A 113 11.19 2.75 -2.25
N VAL A 114 12.40 2.23 -2.03
CA VAL A 114 13.62 2.65 -2.75
C VAL A 114 13.47 2.40 -4.26
N GLU A 115 12.96 1.25 -4.68
CA GLU A 115 12.73 0.93 -6.09
C GLU A 115 11.73 1.89 -6.75
N ARG A 116 10.63 2.24 -6.07
CA ARG A 116 9.63 3.20 -6.58
C ARG A 116 10.15 4.61 -6.75
N VAL A 117 11.20 4.99 -6.01
CA VAL A 117 11.84 6.31 -6.10
C VAL A 117 12.88 6.37 -7.24
N GLY A 118 13.18 5.23 -7.88
CA GLY A 118 14.18 5.13 -8.96
C GLY A 118 15.41 4.30 -8.61
N GLY A 119 15.38 3.60 -7.48
CA GLY A 119 16.44 2.70 -7.05
C GLY A 119 17.51 3.35 -6.18
N PHE A 120 18.37 2.51 -5.59
CA PHE A 120 19.37 2.94 -4.61
C PHE A 120 20.40 3.91 -5.19
N MET A 121 20.81 3.69 -6.45
CA MET A 121 21.79 4.55 -7.12
C MET A 121 21.27 5.97 -7.35
N MET A 122 19.99 6.13 -7.70
CA MET A 122 19.35 7.45 -7.85
C MET A 122 19.39 8.24 -6.53
N ILE A 123 19.13 7.55 -5.42
CA ILE A 123 19.19 8.16 -4.08
C ILE A 123 20.63 8.61 -3.76
N CYS A 124 21.63 7.80 -4.07
CA CYS A 124 23.04 8.15 -3.81
C CYS A 124 23.56 9.30 -4.68
N GLN A 125 23.08 9.45 -5.91
CA GLN A 125 23.54 10.46 -6.87
C GLN A 125 22.80 11.79 -6.75
N CYS A 126 21.74 11.85 -5.95
CA CYS A 126 20.91 13.04 -5.86
C CYS A 126 21.60 14.16 -5.08
N GLU A 127 21.61 15.36 -5.67
CA GLU A 127 22.17 16.57 -5.06
C GLU A 127 21.23 17.17 -3.99
N GLU A 128 19.92 16.87 -4.07
CA GLU A 128 18.89 17.37 -3.15
C GLU A 128 18.28 16.23 -2.30
N PRO A 129 18.93 15.84 -1.19
CA PRO A 129 18.50 14.71 -0.38
C PRO A 129 17.12 14.91 0.26
N ASP A 130 16.71 16.14 0.53
CA ASP A 130 15.40 16.45 1.13
C ASP A 130 14.25 16.19 0.15
N VAL A 131 14.46 16.42 -1.15
CA VAL A 131 13.45 16.15 -2.18
C VAL A 131 13.24 14.65 -2.32
N ILE A 132 14.31 13.88 -2.41
CA ILE A 132 14.22 12.42 -2.47
C ILE A 132 13.63 11.84 -1.18
N ARG A 133 14.00 12.36 -0.01
CA ARG A 133 13.37 11.97 1.26
C ARG A 133 11.85 12.16 1.20
N GLY A 134 11.39 13.30 0.68
CA GLY A 134 9.96 13.57 0.50
C GLY A 134 9.28 12.59 -0.46
N GLN A 135 9.93 12.24 -1.57
CA GLN A 135 9.42 11.24 -2.53
C GLN A 135 9.39 9.84 -1.94
N PHE A 136 10.44 9.46 -1.20
CA PHE A 136 10.54 8.20 -0.48
C PHE A 136 9.45 8.06 0.57
N ASN A 137 9.25 9.08 1.42
CA ASN A 137 8.20 9.04 2.43
C ASN A 137 6.82 8.86 1.81
N LYS A 138 6.54 9.52 0.67
CA LYS A 138 5.29 9.31 -0.08
C LYS A 138 5.15 7.89 -0.62
N ALA A 139 6.23 7.33 -1.19
CA ALA A 139 6.24 5.97 -1.70
C ALA A 139 6.04 4.94 -0.57
N MET A 140 6.72 5.12 0.55
CA MET A 140 6.63 4.27 1.74
C MET A 140 5.24 4.34 2.36
N ALA A 141 4.66 5.54 2.52
CA ALA A 141 3.30 5.72 3.00
C ALA A 141 2.28 4.98 2.12
N ALA A 142 2.44 5.04 0.79
CA ALA A 142 1.58 4.32 -0.15
C ALA A 142 1.75 2.79 -0.05
N ILE A 143 2.96 2.29 0.16
CA ILE A 143 3.23 0.85 0.40
C ILE A 143 2.58 0.41 1.70
N ASN A 144 2.85 1.13 2.79
CA ASN A 144 2.32 0.85 4.12
C ASN A 144 0.79 0.90 4.14
N GLN A 145 0.18 1.84 3.43
CA GLN A 145 -1.27 1.91 3.27
C GLN A 145 -1.80 0.69 2.52
N ARG A 146 -1.16 0.30 1.40
CA ARG A 146 -1.56 -0.87 0.62
C ARG A 146 -1.44 -2.17 1.43
N GLU A 147 -0.35 -2.33 2.16
CA GLU A 147 -0.13 -3.45 3.07
C GLU A 147 -1.23 -3.50 4.14
N ARG A 148 -1.56 -2.36 4.76
CA ARG A 148 -2.65 -2.28 5.74
C ARG A 148 -4.00 -2.66 5.13
N THR A 149 -4.34 -2.19 3.93
CA THR A 149 -5.61 -2.55 3.26
C THR A 149 -5.65 -4.02 2.88
N THR A 150 -4.61 -4.54 2.24
CA THR A 150 -4.51 -5.96 1.85
C THR A 150 -4.61 -6.86 3.09
N ARG A 151 -3.97 -6.48 4.21
CA ARG A 151 -4.06 -7.25 5.47
C ARG A 151 -5.48 -7.24 6.03
N ARG A 152 -6.15 -6.09 6.07
CA ARG A 152 -7.56 -6.01 6.53
C ARG A 152 -8.48 -6.90 5.70
N GLU A 153 -8.29 -6.90 4.38
CA GLU A 153 -9.05 -7.73 3.44
C GLU A 153 -8.73 -9.23 3.60
N LYS A 154 -7.45 -9.59 3.83
CA LYS A 154 -6.99 -10.96 4.09
C LYS A 154 -7.57 -11.54 5.38
N VAL A 155 -7.63 -10.72 6.42
CA VAL A 155 -8.16 -11.06 7.74
C VAL A 155 -9.67 -11.37 7.59
N GLY A 156 -10.49 -10.50 6.99
CA GLY A 156 -11.95 -10.69 6.96
C GLY A 156 -12.56 -11.50 5.81
N LEU A 157 -12.05 -11.40 4.57
CA LEU A 157 -12.76 -11.83 3.35
C LEU A 157 -12.09 -13.00 2.62
N LEU A 158 -10.75 -13.04 2.57
CA LEU A 158 -10.03 -14.04 1.77
C LEU A 158 -10.00 -15.43 2.45
N SER A 159 -10.05 -15.48 3.78
CA SER A 159 -10.26 -16.74 4.51
C SER A 159 -11.64 -17.37 4.21
N ALA A 160 -12.65 -16.57 3.92
CA ALA A 160 -13.99 -17.02 3.54
C ALA A 160 -14.13 -17.36 2.05
N LEU A 161 -13.32 -16.73 1.18
CA LEU A 161 -13.33 -16.97 -0.27
C LEU A 161 -12.45 -18.14 -0.72
N ALA A 162 -11.74 -18.82 0.19
CA ALA A 162 -10.86 -19.96 -0.10
C ALA A 162 -9.84 -19.68 -1.24
N LEU A 163 -9.42 -18.42 -1.40
CA LEU A 163 -8.22 -18.10 -2.15
C LEU A 163 -7.07 -18.21 -1.17
N GLU A 164 -6.60 -19.45 -0.97
CA GLU A 164 -5.31 -19.66 -0.33
C GLU A 164 -4.29 -18.78 -1.04
N ASP A 165 -3.57 -18.00 -0.25
CA ASP A 165 -2.40 -17.25 -0.64
C ASP A 165 -1.32 -18.27 -1.00
N LYS A 166 -1.50 -18.99 -2.13
CA LYS A 166 -0.36 -19.39 -2.93
C LYS A 166 0.32 -18.07 -3.17
N ARG A 167 1.42 -17.83 -2.46
CA ARG A 167 2.46 -16.96 -2.98
C ARG A 167 2.66 -17.47 -4.40
N ILE A 168 2.03 -16.81 -5.36
CA ILE A 168 2.37 -17.02 -6.75
C ILE A 168 3.76 -16.42 -6.75
N ASP A 169 4.75 -17.27 -6.54
CA ASP A 169 6.05 -17.06 -7.14
C ASP A 169 5.68 -16.90 -8.61
N ILE A 170 5.52 -15.65 -9.03
CA ILE A 170 5.50 -15.31 -10.44
C ILE A 170 6.83 -15.89 -10.87
N PRO A 171 6.87 -17.00 -11.64
CA PRO A 171 8.13 -17.52 -12.11
C PRO A 171 8.78 -16.32 -12.77
N LEU A 172 10.04 -16.07 -12.43
CA LEU A 172 10.86 -15.15 -13.21
C LEU A 172 10.64 -15.63 -14.65
N LEU A 173 9.81 -14.91 -15.42
CA LEU A 173 9.66 -15.17 -16.83
C LEU A 173 11.09 -14.98 -17.29
N GLU A 174 11.75 -16.10 -17.58
CA GLU A 174 13.00 -16.08 -18.31
C GLU A 174 12.73 -15.08 -19.42
N THR A 175 13.48 -13.99 -19.38
CA THR A 175 13.40 -12.97 -20.41
C THR A 175 13.83 -13.68 -21.68
N GLN A 176 12.89 -14.35 -22.35
CA GLN A 176 12.98 -14.56 -23.77
C GLN A 176 13.19 -13.15 -24.30
N GLU A 177 14.35 -12.95 -24.92
CA GLU A 177 14.65 -11.73 -25.65
C GLU A 177 13.51 -11.55 -26.66
N VAL A 178 12.50 -10.78 -26.28
CA VAL A 178 11.47 -10.35 -27.22
C VAL A 178 12.17 -9.31 -28.07
N GLU A 179 12.63 -9.77 -29.23
CA GLU A 179 13.15 -8.94 -30.29
C GLU A 179 12.20 -7.76 -30.47
N TYR A 180 12.75 -6.55 -30.35
CA TYR A 180 12.01 -5.29 -30.18
C TYR A 180 11.40 -4.85 -31.51
N THR A 181 10.45 -5.63 -32.03
CA THR A 181 9.61 -5.28 -33.16
C THR A 181 8.19 -5.62 -32.75
N ASP A 182 7.45 -4.58 -32.35
CA ASP A 182 5.98 -4.47 -32.37
C ASP A 182 5.45 -3.74 -31.12
N ILE A 183 5.87 -2.47 -30.96
CA ILE A 183 5.03 -1.46 -30.29
C ILE A 183 4.15 -0.82 -31.37
N ASP A 184 3.23 -1.60 -31.91
CA ASP A 184 2.10 -1.06 -32.67
C ASP A 184 0.89 -0.98 -31.74
N PHE A 185 0.93 -0.01 -30.82
CA PHE A 185 -0.28 0.53 -30.23
C PHE A 185 -0.35 2.05 -30.42
N ASN A 186 -1.26 2.42 -31.32
CA ASN A 186 -1.87 3.73 -31.55
C ASN A 186 -1.27 4.68 -32.63
N ILE A 187 -0.91 4.13 -33.80
CA ILE A 187 -0.61 4.90 -35.01
C ILE A 187 -1.87 5.48 -35.70
N GLY A 188 -3.08 5.02 -35.34
CA GLY A 188 -4.36 5.48 -35.93
C GLY A 188 -4.71 6.93 -35.58
N GLN A 189 -4.60 7.31 -34.30
CA GLN A 189 -4.84 8.70 -33.89
C GLN A 189 -3.69 9.64 -34.30
N CYS A 190 -2.48 9.11 -34.44
CA CYS A 190 -1.28 9.87 -34.79
C CYS A 190 -1.31 10.37 -36.25
N LYS A 191 -1.85 9.60 -37.21
CA LYS A 191 -1.96 10.05 -38.62
C LYS A 191 -3.04 11.12 -38.81
N LEU A 192 -4.20 10.97 -38.16
CA LEU A 192 -5.29 11.94 -38.26
C LEU A 192 -4.91 13.30 -37.65
N LEU A 193 -4.29 13.29 -36.47
CA LEU A 193 -3.82 14.51 -35.80
C LEU A 193 -2.65 15.17 -36.54
N LYS A 194 -1.73 14.39 -37.12
CA LYS A 194 -0.63 14.94 -37.96
C LYS A 194 -1.16 15.56 -39.26
N ASN A 195 -2.19 14.99 -39.88
CA ASN A 195 -2.81 15.53 -41.10
C ASN A 195 -3.66 16.78 -40.81
N LEU A 196 -4.38 16.83 -39.68
CA LEU A 196 -5.10 18.02 -39.22
C LEU A 196 -4.15 19.16 -38.87
N ALA A 197 -3.02 18.87 -38.22
CA ALA A 197 -2.00 19.86 -37.90
C ALA A 197 -1.29 20.44 -39.15
N ARG A 198 -1.10 19.64 -40.22
CA ARG A 198 -0.57 20.16 -41.51
C ARG A 198 -1.58 21.05 -42.23
N ARG A 199 -2.84 20.62 -42.37
CA ARG A 199 -3.88 21.45 -43.02
C ARG A 199 -4.11 22.79 -42.32
N ALA A 200 -4.08 22.81 -40.98
CA ALA A 200 -4.21 24.04 -40.21
C ALA A 200 -2.99 24.98 -40.36
N LYS A 201 -1.84 24.46 -40.79
CA LYS A 201 -0.63 25.22 -41.07
C LYS A 201 -0.67 25.79 -42.49
N ASP A 202 -1.09 24.99 -43.46
CA ASP A 202 -1.26 25.38 -44.87
C ASP A 202 -2.36 26.46 -45.03
N GLU A 203 -3.48 26.36 -44.29
CA GLU A 203 -4.52 27.39 -44.28
C GLU A 203 -4.07 28.72 -43.65
N LYS A 204 -3.11 28.68 -42.71
CA LYS A 204 -2.55 29.89 -42.09
C LYS A 204 -1.50 30.55 -42.98
N GLU A 205 -0.76 29.79 -43.77
CA GLU A 205 0.20 30.32 -44.74
C GLU A 205 -0.52 30.91 -45.96
N CYS A 206 -1.55 30.24 -46.48
CA CYS A 206 -2.38 30.77 -47.58
C CYS A 206 -3.10 32.09 -47.22
N LYS A 207 -3.56 32.23 -45.96
CA LYS A 207 -4.16 33.48 -45.45
C LYS A 207 -3.14 34.61 -45.21
N LYS A 208 -1.85 34.29 -45.02
CA LYS A 208 -0.79 35.29 -44.90
C LYS A 208 -0.34 35.81 -46.27
N GLU A 209 -0.28 34.94 -47.28
CA GLU A 209 0.05 35.34 -48.66
C GLU A 209 -1.04 36.23 -49.27
N GLN A 210 -2.32 35.98 -48.99
CA GLN A 210 -3.44 36.81 -49.44
C GLN A 210 -3.56 38.16 -48.71
N ALA A 211 -2.86 38.35 -47.59
CA ALA A 211 -2.87 39.62 -46.83
C ALA A 211 -1.68 40.53 -47.17
N THR A 212 -0.78 40.10 -48.06
CA THR A 212 0.45 40.84 -48.42
C THR A 212 0.47 41.26 -49.91
N THR A 213 -0.67 41.20 -50.60
CA THR A 213 -0.91 41.81 -51.92
C THR A 213 -1.97 42.88 -51.78
#